data_AF-A0A9C6DYF2-F1
#
_entry.id   AF-A0A9C6DYF2-F1
#
_cell.length_a   1.000
_cell.length_b   1.000
_cell.length_c   1.000
_cell.angle_alpha   90.00
_cell.angle_beta   90.00
_cell.angle_gamma   90.00
#
_symmetry.space_group_name_H-M   'P 1'
#
loop_
_entity.id
_entity.type
_entity.pdbx_description
1 polymer ?
#
loop_
_entity_poly.entity_id
_entity_poly.type
_entity_poly.pdbx_seq_one_letter_code
_entity_poly.pdbx_strand_id
1 'polypeptide(L)'
;MLEGIAPKKYDNYFLAKSYLDVREYDRAAHLVRNASSPVPRFLHSYATYMAVEKRRLDSTTDQSNLNDSGHFKDLGEILVTLRAEHSRNKLDGYGMFLYGVVIEEQK
;
A
#
# COMPACT_ATOMS: atom_id res chain seq x y z
N MET A 1 24.80 -1.50 1.71
CA MET A 1 23.94 -0.46 2.35
C MET A 1 22.64 -0.45 1.55
N LEU A 2 21.46 -0.40 2.18
CA LEU A 2 20.20 -0.36 1.43
C LEU A 2 20.07 1.04 0.81
N GLU A 3 20.14 1.13 -0.52
CA GLU A 3 19.94 2.39 -1.21
C GLU A 3 18.53 2.92 -0.94
N GLY A 4 18.44 4.22 -0.66
CA GLY A 4 17.16 4.90 -0.43
C GLY A 4 16.59 4.81 0.99
N ILE A 5 17.25 4.14 1.96
CA ILE A 5 16.80 4.11 3.36
C ILE A 5 17.92 4.61 4.28
N ALA A 6 17.62 5.58 5.15
CA ALA A 6 18.57 6.03 6.16
C ALA A 6 18.83 4.91 7.20
N PRO A 7 20.07 4.67 7.67
CA PRO A 7 20.38 3.59 8.60
C PRO A 7 19.52 3.59 9.88
N LYS A 8 19.20 4.77 10.42
CA LYS A 8 18.30 4.94 11.59
C LYS A 8 16.85 4.49 11.36
N LYS A 9 16.47 4.19 10.12
CA LYS A 9 15.14 3.75 9.72
C LYS A 9 15.11 2.28 9.29
N TYR A 10 16.24 1.58 9.33
CA TYR A 10 16.32 0.16 8.99
C TYR A 10 15.42 -0.68 9.88
N ASP A 11 15.39 -0.44 11.19
CA ASP A 11 14.59 -1.23 12.13
C ASP A 11 13.11 -1.22 11.77
N ASN A 12 12.53 -0.03 11.55
CA ASN A 12 11.15 0.11 11.13
C ASN A 12 10.88 -0.52 9.77
N TYR A 13 11.81 -0.39 8.82
CA TYR A 13 11.66 -0.98 7.50
C TYR A 13 11.69 -2.50 7.56
N PHE A 14 12.66 -3.09 8.25
CA PHE A 14 12.77 -4.55 8.36
C PHE A 14 11.60 -5.14 9.12
N LEU A 15 11.15 -4.51 10.21
CA LEU A 15 9.96 -4.98 10.92
C LEU A 15 8.70 -4.86 10.05
N ALA A 16 8.54 -3.78 9.28
CA ALA A 16 7.41 -3.63 8.36
C ALA A 16 7.47 -4.70 7.25
N LYS A 17 8.66 -5.00 6.74
CA LYS A 17 8.89 -6.05 5.76
C LYS A 17 8.54 -7.43 6.34
N SER A 18 8.93 -7.73 7.57
CA SER A 18 8.54 -8.96 8.25
C SER A 18 7.03 -9.07 8.42
N TYR A 19 6.33 -7.98 8.77
CA TYR A 19 4.86 -7.98 8.79
C TYR A 19 4.24 -8.21 7.41
N LEU A 20 4.81 -7.62 6.36
CA LEU A 20 4.37 -7.84 4.99
C LEU A 20 4.52 -9.33 4.60
N ASP A 21 5.64 -9.96 4.95
CA ASP A 21 5.94 -11.35 4.61
C ASP A 21 4.94 -12.34 5.25
N VAL A 22 4.40 -12.01 6.44
CA VAL A 22 3.35 -12.79 7.11
C VAL A 22 1.93 -12.31 6.80
N ARG A 23 1.75 -11.46 5.77
CA ARG A 23 0.45 -10.93 5.33
C ARG A 23 -0.31 -10.10 6.37
N GLU A 24 0.44 -9.43 7.25
CA GLU A 24 -0.05 -8.48 8.24
C GLU A 24 0.07 -7.06 7.71
N TYR A 25 -0.68 -6.80 6.63
CA TYR A 25 -0.52 -5.62 5.79
C TYR A 25 -0.82 -4.30 6.52
N ASP A 26 -1.87 -4.23 7.34
CA ASP A 26 -2.20 -3.02 8.11
C ASP A 26 -1.08 -2.66 9.11
N ARG A 27 -0.45 -3.66 9.74
CA ARG A 27 0.68 -3.45 10.65
C ARG A 27 1.91 -2.95 9.90
N ALA A 28 2.20 -3.54 8.74
CA ALA A 28 3.28 -3.09 7.87
C ALA A 28 3.07 -1.63 7.44
N ALA A 29 1.88 -1.30 6.92
CA ALA A 29 1.52 0.05 6.48
C ALA A 29 1.63 1.06 7.62
N HIS A 30 1.14 0.71 8.81
CA HIS A 30 1.19 1.58 9.99
C HIS A 30 2.63 1.94 10.37
N LEU A 31 3.55 0.98 10.34
CA LEU A 31 4.91 1.17 10.82
C LEU A 31 5.75 2.13 9.94
N VAL A 32 5.48 2.16 8.63
CA VAL A 32 6.19 3.01 7.66
C VAL A 32 5.40 4.23 7.16
N ARG A 33 4.22 4.51 7.72
CA ARG A 33 3.33 5.62 7.29
C ARG A 33 3.97 7.01 7.21
N ASN A 34 4.97 7.28 8.04
CA ASN A 34 5.66 8.57 8.12
C ASN A 34 7.03 8.57 7.42
N ALA A 35 7.32 7.56 6.60
CA ALA A 35 8.60 7.46 5.93
C ALA A 35 8.69 8.42 4.73
N SER A 36 9.80 9.17 4.67
CA SER A 36 10.10 10.08 3.55
C SER A 36 10.92 9.41 2.45
N SER A 37 11.69 8.38 2.81
CA SER A 37 12.47 7.56 1.87
C SER A 37 11.58 6.91 0.80
N PRO A 38 12.03 6.78 -0.46
CA PRO A 38 11.25 6.15 -1.54
C PRO A 38 10.81 4.71 -1.19
N VAL A 39 11.74 3.87 -0.75
CA VAL A 39 11.48 2.43 -0.53
C VAL A 39 10.41 2.17 0.54
N PRO A 40 10.48 2.73 1.77
CA PRO A 40 9.47 2.46 2.78
C PRO A 40 8.14 3.18 2.48
N ARG A 41 8.17 4.25 1.67
CA ARG A 41 6.96 4.92 1.19
C ARG A 41 6.22 4.06 0.17
N PHE A 42 6.93 3.43 -0.76
CA PHE A 42 6.33 2.41 -1.63
C PHE A 42 5.77 1.25 -0.80
N LEU A 43 6.53 0.76 0.18
CA LEU A 43 6.06 -0.30 1.08
C LEU A 43 4.75 0.08 1.80
N HIS A 44 4.62 1.33 2.25
CA HIS A 44 3.38 1.83 2.86
C HIS A 44 2.19 1.77 1.88
N SER A 45 2.33 2.33 0.68
CA SER A 45 1.26 2.33 -0.32
C SER A 45 0.90 0.91 -0.76
N TYR A 46 1.91 0.07 -0.99
CA TYR A 46 1.71 -1.33 -1.39
C TYR A 46 1.04 -2.15 -0.29
N ALA A 47 1.48 -2.03 0.96
CA ALA A 47 0.85 -2.72 2.09
C ALA A 47 -0.61 -2.25 2.28
N THR A 48 -0.88 -0.95 2.13
CA THR A 48 -2.25 -0.43 2.20
C THR A 48 -3.15 -1.04 1.11
N TYR A 49 -2.65 -1.11 -0.12
CA TYR A 49 -3.33 -1.80 -1.23
C TYR A 49 -3.57 -3.30 -0.93
N MET A 50 -2.54 -4.02 -0.49
CA MET A 50 -2.66 -5.44 -0.17
C MET A 50 -3.63 -5.72 0.99
N ALA A 51 -3.78 -4.78 1.93
CA ALA A 51 -4.77 -4.87 3.00
C ALA A 51 -6.21 -4.80 2.45
N VAL A 52 -6.46 -3.92 1.48
CA VAL A 52 -7.75 -3.81 0.77
C VAL A 52 -8.03 -5.11 0.02
N GLU A 53 -7.05 -5.62 -0.73
CA GLU A 53 -7.20 -6.87 -1.49
C GLU A 53 -7.44 -8.08 -0.59
N LYS A 54 -6.75 -8.16 0.55
CA LYS A 54 -7.00 -9.20 1.55
C LYS A 54 -8.45 -9.14 2.07
N ARG A 55 -8.94 -7.95 2.44
CA ARG A 55 -10.32 -7.78 2.93
C ARG A 55 -11.35 -8.15 1.85
N ARG A 56 -11.09 -7.83 0.58
CA ARG A 56 -11.95 -8.22 -0.55
C ARG A 56 -12.04 -9.74 -0.66
N LEU A 57 -10.90 -10.44 -0.67
CA LEU A 57 -10.86 -11.91 -0.76
C LEU A 57 -11.54 -12.59 0.45
N ASP A 58 -11.31 -12.08 1.66
CA ASP A 58 -11.93 -12.59 2.86
C ASP A 58 -13.47 -12.39 2.80
N SER A 59 -13.93 -11.23 2.33
CA SER A 59 -15.36 -10.90 2.20
C SER A 59 -16.07 -11.75 1.13
N THR A 60 -15.41 -12.10 0.02
CA THR A 60 -15.98 -12.98 -1.02
C THR A 60 -16.27 -14.39 -0.50
N THR A 61 -15.54 -14.84 0.52
CA THR A 61 -15.71 -16.17 1.11
C THR A 61 -16.91 -16.21 2.06
N ASP A 62 -17.22 -15.08 2.70
CA ASP A 62 -18.45 -14.88 3.49
C ASP A 62 -19.59 -14.41 2.57
N GLN A 63 -20.38 -15.36 2.05
CA GLN A 63 -21.51 -15.16 1.12
C GLN A 63 -22.63 -14.21 1.62
N SER A 64 -22.47 -13.56 2.78
CA SER A 64 -23.44 -12.67 3.41
C SER A 64 -23.20 -11.18 3.15
N ASN A 65 -22.04 -10.77 2.60
CA ASN A 65 -21.71 -9.35 2.39
C ASN A 65 -21.30 -9.04 0.94
N LEU A 66 -22.29 -8.91 0.05
CA LEU A 66 -22.11 -8.46 -1.34
C LEU A 66 -21.76 -6.95 -1.49
N ASN A 67 -21.21 -6.31 -0.45
CA ASN A 67 -20.93 -4.88 -0.48
C ASN A 67 -19.54 -4.60 -1.06
N ASP A 68 -19.41 -4.77 -2.38
CA ASP A 68 -18.28 -4.26 -3.18
C ASP A 68 -18.07 -2.74 -3.02
N SER A 69 -19.10 -2.01 -2.56
CA SER A 69 -19.05 -0.57 -2.31
C SER A 69 -17.96 -0.13 -1.33
N GLY A 70 -17.62 -0.96 -0.34
CA GLY A 70 -16.53 -0.68 0.59
C GLY A 70 -15.15 -0.78 -0.07
N HIS A 71 -14.97 -1.79 -0.93
CA HIS A 71 -13.73 -2.02 -1.66
C HIS A 71 -13.41 -0.87 -2.63
N PHE A 72 -14.40 -0.43 -3.43
CA PHE A 72 -14.22 0.72 -4.33
C PHE A 72 -13.92 2.03 -3.59
N LYS A 73 -14.50 2.22 -2.40
CA LYS A 73 -14.19 3.38 -1.56
C LYS A 73 -12.74 3.36 -1.08
N ASP A 74 -12.28 2.23 -0.56
CA ASP A 74 -10.90 2.06 -0.08
C ASP A 74 -9.87 2.25 -1.21
N LEU A 75 -10.14 1.68 -2.40
CA LEU A 75 -9.31 1.92 -3.59
C LEU A 75 -9.33 3.40 -4.01
N GLY A 76 -10.48 4.07 -3.87
CA GLY A 76 -10.63 5.50 -4.11
C GLY A 76 -9.68 6.34 -3.26
N GLU A 77 -9.56 6.04 -1.97
CA GLU A 77 -8.67 6.72 -1.04
C GLU A 77 -7.19 6.51 -1.40
N ILE A 78 -6.81 5.29 -1.79
CA ILE A 78 -5.46 4.98 -2.29
C ILE A 78 -5.17 5.75 -3.58
N LEU A 79 -6.11 5.76 -4.52
CA LEU A 79 -5.94 6.44 -5.81
C LEU A 79 -5.77 7.96 -5.63
N VAL A 80 -6.53 8.58 -4.73
CA VAL A 80 -6.38 10.01 -4.41
C VAL A 80 -4.97 10.30 -3.92
N THR A 81 -4.44 9.46 -3.04
CA THR A 81 -3.09 9.60 -2.50
C THR A 81 -2.02 9.43 -3.58
N LEU A 82 -2.11 8.37 -4.40
CA LEU A 82 -1.16 8.13 -5.48
C LEU A 82 -1.22 9.20 -6.57
N ARG A 83 -2.41 9.69 -6.92
CA ARG A 83 -2.59 10.78 -7.88
C ARG A 83 -1.98 12.09 -7.38
N ALA A 84 -2.11 12.39 -6.09
CA ALA A 84 -1.48 13.55 -5.46
C ALA A 84 0.06 13.46 -5.48
N GLU A 85 0.63 12.27 -5.28
CA GLU A 85 2.08 12.08 -5.35
C GLU A 85 2.59 12.04 -6.80
N HIS A 86 1.79 11.54 -7.74
CA HIS A 86 2.09 11.59 -9.18
C HIS A 86 2.18 13.03 -9.69
N SER A 87 1.20 13.88 -9.35
CA SER A 87 1.21 15.30 -9.78
C SER A 87 2.40 16.09 -9.24
N ARG A 88 3.01 15.62 -8.16
CA ARG A 88 4.22 16.20 -7.54
C ARG A 88 5.52 15.60 -8.08
N ASN A 89 5.46 14.69 -9.06
CA ASN A 89 6.60 13.91 -9.56
C ASN A 89 7.37 13.19 -8.44
N LYS A 90 6.64 12.68 -7.43
CA LYS A 90 7.22 11.99 -6.27
C LYS A 90 7.12 10.46 -6.33
N LEU A 91 6.37 9.92 -7.30
CA LEU A 91 6.30 8.49 -7.54
C LEU A 91 7.57 8.01 -8.26
N ASP A 92 8.20 6.99 -7.70
CA ASP A 92 9.22 6.22 -8.38
C ASP A 92 8.59 5.20 -9.35
N GLY A 93 9.41 4.43 -10.06
CA GLY A 93 8.92 3.43 -11.02
C GLY A 93 7.98 2.40 -10.40
N TYR A 94 8.23 1.99 -9.15
CA TYR A 94 7.35 1.07 -8.42
C TYR A 94 6.02 1.73 -8.05
N GLY A 95 6.05 2.99 -7.61
CA GLY A 95 4.86 3.78 -7.35
C GLY A 95 4.00 4.02 -8.59
N MET A 96 4.62 4.26 -9.74
CA MET A 96 3.91 4.37 -11.03
C MET A 96 3.25 3.05 -11.44
N PHE A 97 3.94 1.91 -11.24
CA PHE A 97 3.37 0.59 -11.46
C PHE A 97 2.12 0.37 -10.59
N LEU A 98 2.22 0.61 -9.27
CA LEU A 98 1.09 0.46 -8.36
C LEU A 98 -0.07 1.41 -8.73
N TYR A 99 0.23 2.64 -9.12
CA TYR A 99 -0.80 3.58 -9.61
C TYR A 99 -1.54 3.05 -10.83
N GLY A 100 -0.82 2.45 -11.79
CA GLY A 100 -1.43 1.79 -12.95
C GLY A 100 -2.33 0.63 -12.56
N VAL A 101 -1.88 -0.23 -11.63
CA VAL A 101 -2.68 -1.35 -11.11
C VAL A 101 -3.99 -0.87 -10.48
N VAL A 102 -3.93 0.14 -9.60
CA VAL A 102 -5.13 0.68 -8.93
C VAL A 102 -6.09 1.34 -9.93
N ILE A 103 -5.60 1.99 -10.98
CA ILE A 103 -6.47 2.55 -12.03
C ILE A 103 -7.18 1.43 -12.81
N GLU A 104 -6.45 0.37 -13.17
CA GLU A 104 -7.02 -0.73 -13.93
C GLU A 104 -8.11 -1.46 -13.13
N GLU A 105 -7.91 -1.59 -11.82
CA GLU A 105 -8.85 -2.26 -10.91
C GLU A 105 -10.10 -1.42 -10.58
N GLN A 106 -10.07 -0.11 -10.81
CA GLN A 106 -11.26 0.75 -10.69
C GLN A 106 -12.15 0.79 -11.94
N LYS A 107 -11.76 0.17 -13.05
CA LYS A 107 -12.57 0.10 -14.27
C LYS A 107 -13.64 -0.97 -14.19
#